data_AF-A0A316P789-F1
#
_entry.id   AF-A0A316P789-F1
#
_cell.length_a   1.000
_cell.length_b   1.000
_cell.length_c   1.000
_cell.angle_alpha   90.00
_cell.angle_beta   90.00
_cell.angle_gamma   90.00
#
_symmetry.space_group_name_H-M   'P 1'
#
loop_
_entity.id
_entity.type
_entity.pdbx_description
1 polymer ?
#
loop_
_entity_poly.entity_id
_entity_poly.type
_entity_poly.pdbx_seq_one_letter_code
_entity_poly.pdbx_strand_id
1 'polypeptide(L)'
;MMNVRRFMKLMLVITAFSMSIPAHAFGKKEEIVIPQNYPEKYDAEYVKRIKPLYKDVSEDHIFHVALDMLKNTNGEFSRRAILGSNLSQKPVRVMFKDLSTINPGYADFDALGWKKGGRLYIFINPKHKDAPPGAIAALLSHEALHQDEYNSIAEETYAWTMEASVWCEILDMYPESNENLSPLVNRENTLKKLFEKGNYSNKYIRKTVQSNEGYKGLPATSPGFEDL
;
A
#
# COMPACT_ATOMS: atom_id res chain seq x y z
N MET A 1 -21.23 40.12 -65.68
CA MET A 1 -20.69 39.35 -66.83
C MET A 1 -19.45 38.60 -66.32
N MET A 2 -19.59 37.31 -65.97
CA MET A 2 -19.13 36.11 -66.74
C MET A 2 -17.64 36.19 -67.15
N ASN A 3 -16.74 35.26 -66.82
CA ASN A 3 -16.79 33.80 -67.07
C ASN A 3 -15.71 33.05 -66.22
N VAL A 4 -16.00 31.95 -65.52
CA VAL A 4 -15.96 30.52 -65.93
C VAL A 4 -14.56 29.85 -65.91
N ARG A 5 -14.39 29.00 -64.86
CA ARG A 5 -13.81 27.62 -64.76
C ARG A 5 -12.52 27.25 -65.53
N ARG A 6 -11.57 26.62 -64.81
CA ARG A 6 -11.12 25.19 -64.92
C ARG A 6 -9.82 24.97 -64.11
N PHE A 7 -9.81 24.06 -63.11
CA PHE A 7 -9.47 22.62 -63.15
C PHE A 7 -7.95 22.30 -63.07
N MET A 8 -7.55 21.85 -61.88
CA MET A 8 -6.84 20.59 -61.56
C MET A 8 -5.50 20.28 -62.26
N LYS A 9 -4.42 20.20 -61.44
CA LYS A 9 -3.46 19.08 -61.32
C LYS A 9 -2.27 19.54 -60.47
N LEU A 10 -2.27 19.21 -59.18
CA LEU A 10 -1.04 19.27 -58.37
C LEU A 10 -0.55 17.85 -58.13
N MET A 11 0.63 17.57 -58.67
CA MET A 11 1.36 16.31 -58.60
C MET A 11 1.60 15.89 -57.15
N LEU A 12 1.29 14.63 -56.86
CA LEU A 12 1.62 13.92 -55.63
C LEU A 12 3.11 13.58 -55.65
N VAL A 13 3.93 14.30 -54.88
CA VAL A 13 5.34 13.94 -54.63
C VAL A 13 5.37 13.07 -53.36
N ILE A 14 5.59 11.78 -53.53
CA ILE A 14 5.86 10.85 -52.43
C ILE A 14 7.33 11.03 -52.03
N THR A 15 7.59 11.86 -51.03
CA THR A 15 8.86 11.86 -50.30
C THR A 15 8.80 10.76 -49.24
N ALA A 16 9.55 9.68 -49.46
CA ALA A 16 9.85 8.69 -48.44
C ALA A 16 10.67 9.35 -47.32
N PHE A 17 10.01 9.71 -46.23
CA PHE A 17 10.66 10.07 -44.97
C PHE A 17 11.15 8.77 -44.32
N SER A 18 12.41 8.41 -44.57
CA SER A 18 13.12 7.45 -43.73
C SER A 18 13.38 8.11 -42.37
N MET A 19 12.42 7.99 -41.45
CA MET A 19 12.67 8.29 -40.04
C MET A 19 13.68 7.27 -39.52
N SER A 20 14.94 7.68 -39.44
CA SER A 20 15.93 7.04 -38.59
C SER A 20 15.46 7.21 -37.14
N ILE A 21 14.82 6.17 -36.60
CA ILE A 21 14.54 6.08 -35.17
C ILE A 21 15.90 6.07 -34.47
N PRO A 22 16.23 7.03 -33.59
CA PRO A 22 17.45 6.94 -32.81
C PRO A 22 17.32 5.73 -31.88
N ALA A 23 18.07 4.66 -32.21
CA ALA A 23 18.18 3.45 -31.42
C ALA A 23 19.04 3.67 -30.16
N HIS A 24 18.73 4.68 -29.34
CA HIS A 24 19.46 4.96 -28.10
C HIS A 24 18.52 5.53 -27.03
N ALA A 25 17.56 4.72 -26.60
CA ALA A 25 16.88 4.89 -25.31
C ALA A 25 16.64 3.52 -24.65
N PHE A 26 17.65 2.65 -24.66
CA PHE A 26 17.72 1.62 -23.62
C PHE A 26 18.09 2.35 -22.33
N GLY A 27 17.06 2.72 -21.56
CA GLY A 27 17.22 3.26 -20.21
C GLY A 27 18.19 2.36 -19.44
N LYS A 28 19.11 2.97 -18.68
CA LYS A 28 19.99 2.23 -17.77
C LYS A 28 19.14 1.21 -17.01
N LYS A 29 19.54 -0.06 -17.01
CA LYS A 29 18.94 -1.05 -16.11
C LYS A 29 19.09 -0.50 -14.71
N GLU A 30 17.99 -0.07 -14.12
CA GLU A 30 17.93 0.33 -12.72
C GLU A 30 18.29 -0.90 -11.89
N GLU A 31 19.45 -0.86 -11.25
CA GLU A 31 19.93 -1.94 -10.40
C GLU A 31 19.14 -1.87 -9.09
N ILE A 32 18.36 -2.92 -8.81
CA ILE A 32 17.58 -3.03 -7.59
C ILE A 32 18.52 -3.51 -6.49
N VAL A 33 18.84 -2.62 -5.55
CA VAL A 33 19.61 -2.98 -4.34
C VAL A 33 18.63 -3.44 -3.27
N ILE A 34 18.68 -4.72 -2.92
CA ILE A 34 17.82 -5.30 -1.89
C ILE A 34 18.40 -5.01 -0.49
N PRO A 35 17.64 -4.36 0.40
CA PRO A 35 18.04 -4.18 1.79
C PRO A 35 18.25 -5.51 2.54
N GLN A 36 19.17 -5.55 3.50
CA GLN A 36 19.45 -6.75 4.30
C GLN A 36 18.27 -7.20 5.18
N ASN A 37 17.28 -6.34 5.42
CA ASN A 37 16.10 -6.66 6.23
C ASN A 37 14.96 -7.31 5.42
N TYR A 38 15.21 -7.71 4.17
CA TYR A 38 14.26 -8.47 3.36
C TYR A 38 14.46 -9.97 3.59
N PRO A 39 13.37 -10.77 3.63
CA PRO A 39 13.49 -12.23 3.61
C PRO A 39 14.28 -12.71 2.40
N GLU A 40 15.07 -13.78 2.55
CA GLU A 40 16.03 -14.27 1.52
C GLU A 40 15.38 -14.51 0.16
N LYS A 41 14.12 -14.96 0.16
CA LYS A 41 13.30 -15.17 -1.05
C LYS A 41 13.20 -13.93 -1.95
N TYR A 42 13.24 -12.72 -1.39
CA TYR A 42 13.03 -11.47 -2.10
C TYR A 42 14.33 -10.86 -2.62
N ASP A 43 15.10 -11.65 -3.36
CA ASP A 43 16.27 -11.17 -4.10
C ASP A 43 15.89 -10.19 -5.24
N ALA A 44 16.90 -9.58 -5.86
CA ALA A 44 16.69 -8.57 -6.91
C ALA A 44 15.92 -9.12 -8.13
N GLU A 45 16.12 -10.39 -8.51
CA GLU A 45 15.43 -11.01 -9.64
C GLU A 45 13.98 -11.36 -9.29
N TYR A 46 13.70 -11.79 -8.05
CA TYR A 46 12.35 -11.97 -7.54
C TYR A 46 11.59 -10.64 -7.52
N VAL A 47 12.18 -9.60 -6.93
CA VAL A 47 11.55 -8.26 -6.86
C VAL A 47 11.26 -7.72 -8.25
N LYS A 48 12.20 -7.87 -9.19
CA LYS A 48 11.99 -7.50 -10.59
C LYS A 48 10.85 -8.26 -11.26
N ARG A 49 10.66 -9.54 -10.92
CA ARG A 49 9.55 -10.37 -11.45
C ARG A 49 8.19 -9.92 -10.91
N ILE A 50 8.10 -9.48 -9.67
CA ILE A 50 6.84 -9.02 -9.07
C ILE A 50 6.52 -7.54 -9.33
N LYS A 51 7.52 -6.71 -9.67
CA LYS A 51 7.34 -5.27 -9.97
C LYS A 51 6.15 -4.97 -10.92
N PRO A 52 5.95 -5.70 -12.04
CA PRO A 52 4.82 -5.44 -12.93
C PRO A 52 3.43 -5.60 -12.29
N LEU A 53 3.32 -6.40 -11.22
CA LEU A 53 2.06 -6.64 -10.50
C LEU A 53 1.68 -5.47 -9.57
N TYR A 54 2.68 -4.72 -9.11
CA TYR A 54 2.53 -3.76 -8.00
C TYR A 54 2.91 -2.31 -8.38
N LYS A 55 3.47 -2.08 -9.57
CA LYS A 55 3.89 -0.74 -10.05
C LYS A 55 2.79 0.32 -10.03
N ASP A 56 1.52 -0.08 -10.20
CA ASP A 56 0.41 0.87 -10.19
C ASP A 56 0.05 1.34 -8.77
N VAL A 57 0.46 0.58 -7.75
CA VAL A 57 0.32 0.90 -6.32
C VAL A 57 1.45 1.80 -5.84
N SER A 58 2.71 1.46 -6.14
CA SER A 58 3.87 2.26 -5.75
C SER A 58 5.05 2.09 -6.70
N GLU A 59 5.98 3.04 -6.69
CA GLU A 59 7.28 2.93 -7.35
C GLU A 59 8.33 2.23 -6.46
N ASP A 60 8.12 2.25 -5.14
CA ASP A 60 9.06 1.67 -4.18
C ASP A 60 8.82 0.16 -4.02
N HIS A 61 9.89 -0.61 -4.24
CA HIS A 61 9.88 -2.07 -4.17
C HIS A 61 9.54 -2.63 -2.78
N ILE A 62 9.69 -1.86 -1.69
CA ILE A 62 9.32 -2.35 -0.35
C ILE A 62 7.83 -2.64 -0.28
N PHE A 63 7.01 -1.80 -0.92
CA PHE A 63 5.57 -2.02 -1.00
C PHE A 63 5.22 -3.16 -1.95
N HIS A 64 6.04 -3.44 -2.97
CA HIS A 64 5.86 -4.60 -3.84
C HIS A 64 6.07 -5.89 -3.05
N VAL A 65 7.15 -5.95 -2.27
CA VAL A 65 7.46 -7.08 -1.40
C VAL A 65 6.42 -7.23 -0.30
N ALA A 66 6.04 -6.14 0.38
CA ALA A 66 5.02 -6.16 1.43
C ALA A 66 3.68 -6.71 0.90
N LEU A 67 3.24 -6.27 -0.29
CA LEU A 67 2.03 -6.80 -0.91
C LEU A 67 2.19 -8.27 -1.32
N ASP A 68 3.36 -8.70 -1.78
CA ASP A 68 3.59 -10.12 -2.09
C ASP A 68 3.55 -11.01 -0.84
N MET A 69 4.03 -10.49 0.29
CA MET A 69 4.01 -11.18 1.59
C MET A 69 2.61 -11.38 2.16
N LEU A 70 1.62 -10.59 1.73
CA LEU A 70 0.21 -10.80 2.10
C LEU A 70 -0.42 -12.04 1.44
N LYS A 71 0.22 -12.61 0.42
CA LYS A 71 -0.32 -13.81 -0.24
C LYS A 71 -0.39 -14.98 0.73
N ASN A 72 -1.52 -15.67 0.71
CA ASN A 72 -1.81 -16.82 1.59
C ASN A 72 -1.83 -16.48 3.09
N THR A 73 -2.01 -15.18 3.42
CA THR A 73 -2.33 -14.72 4.78
C THR A 73 -3.79 -14.29 4.85
N ASN A 74 -4.30 -14.03 6.05
CA ASN A 74 -5.58 -13.35 6.26
C ASN A 74 -5.64 -11.97 5.58
N GLY A 75 -4.49 -11.36 5.32
CA GLY A 75 -4.36 -10.09 4.60
C GLY A 75 -4.49 -10.19 3.08
N GLU A 76 -4.77 -11.35 2.48
CA GLU A 76 -5.04 -11.48 1.04
C GLU A 76 -6.26 -10.64 0.62
N PHE A 77 -7.25 -10.46 1.51
CA PHE A 77 -8.33 -9.50 1.29
C PHE A 77 -7.79 -8.08 1.11
N SER A 78 -6.97 -7.61 2.04
CA SER A 78 -6.34 -6.29 2.02
C SER A 78 -5.45 -6.10 0.79
N ARG A 79 -4.69 -7.13 0.39
CA ARG A 79 -3.89 -7.14 -0.84
C ARG A 79 -4.76 -6.88 -2.07
N ARG A 80 -5.89 -7.59 -2.21
CA ARG A 80 -6.83 -7.40 -3.33
C ARG A 80 -7.48 -6.02 -3.30
N ALA A 81 -7.86 -5.54 -2.12
CA ALA A 81 -8.37 -4.19 -1.94
C ALA A 81 -7.35 -3.15 -2.43
N ILE A 82 -6.09 -3.24 -2.00
CA ILE A 82 -5.02 -2.33 -2.45
C ILE A 82 -4.81 -2.41 -3.97
N LEU A 83 -4.94 -3.59 -4.58
CA LEU A 83 -4.81 -3.79 -6.02
C LEU A 83 -6.01 -3.31 -6.86
N GLY A 84 -7.10 -2.87 -6.23
CA GLY A 84 -8.22 -2.24 -6.92
C GLY A 84 -9.58 -2.86 -6.65
N SER A 85 -9.66 -3.95 -5.89
CA SER A 85 -10.94 -4.49 -5.39
C SER A 85 -11.44 -3.69 -4.18
N ASN A 86 -11.54 -2.37 -4.35
CA ASN A 86 -11.95 -1.40 -3.31
C ASN A 86 -13.02 -0.44 -3.85
N LEU A 87 -13.56 0.43 -2.99
CA LEU A 87 -14.61 1.39 -3.36
C LEU A 87 -14.27 2.35 -4.52
N SER A 88 -12.98 2.60 -4.79
CA SER A 88 -12.56 3.42 -5.93
C SER A 88 -12.39 2.63 -7.24
N GLN A 89 -12.44 1.30 -7.19
CA GLN A 89 -12.21 0.38 -8.32
C GLN A 89 -10.87 0.64 -9.05
N LYS A 90 -9.88 1.17 -8.32
CA LYS A 90 -8.56 1.55 -8.80
C LYS A 90 -7.51 1.13 -7.78
N PRO A 91 -6.28 0.80 -8.20
CA PRO A 91 -5.19 0.56 -7.27
C PRO A 91 -5.01 1.74 -6.30
N VAL A 92 -4.90 1.42 -5.01
CA VAL A 92 -4.58 2.37 -3.95
C VAL A 92 -3.14 2.81 -4.13
N ARG A 93 -2.83 4.11 -3.99
CA ARG A 93 -1.44 4.58 -4.07
C ARG A 93 -0.78 4.56 -2.70
N VAL A 94 0.31 3.81 -2.56
CA VAL A 94 1.04 3.64 -1.30
C VAL A 94 2.37 4.38 -1.38
N MET A 95 2.68 5.21 -0.39
CA MET A 95 3.96 5.92 -0.31
C MET A 95 4.30 6.40 1.09
N PHE A 96 5.59 6.58 1.36
CA PHE A 96 6.03 7.32 2.52
C PHE A 96 5.72 8.82 2.36
N LYS A 97 5.13 9.43 3.39
CA LYS A 97 4.81 10.86 3.40
C LYS A 97 4.82 11.40 4.82
N ASP A 98 5.43 12.55 5.02
CA ASP A 98 5.29 13.29 6.28
C ASP A 98 3.81 13.66 6.51
N LEU A 99 3.20 12.99 7.49
CA LEU A 99 1.77 13.09 7.77
C LEU A 99 1.41 14.44 8.41
N SER A 100 2.37 15.12 9.06
CA SER A 100 2.17 16.46 9.60
C SER A 100 1.83 17.50 8.52
N THR A 101 2.25 17.24 7.28
CA THR A 101 1.92 18.08 6.11
C THR A 101 0.46 17.99 5.68
N ILE A 102 -0.28 16.99 6.16
CA ILE A 102 -1.73 16.85 5.96
C ILE A 102 -2.46 17.54 7.12
N ASN A 103 -2.08 17.18 8.35
CA ASN A 103 -2.55 17.83 9.58
C ASN A 103 -1.46 17.65 10.66
N PRO A 104 -1.06 18.71 11.38
CA PRO A 104 -0.07 18.59 12.45
C PRO A 104 -0.41 17.53 13.51
N GLY A 105 -1.70 17.29 13.76
CA GLY A 105 -2.16 16.25 14.70
C GLY A 105 -1.87 14.80 14.25
N TYR A 106 -1.46 14.60 13.00
CA TYR A 106 -1.08 13.28 12.47
C TYR A 106 0.43 13.01 12.50
N ALA A 107 1.23 13.92 13.06
CA ALA A 107 2.70 13.80 13.06
C ALA A 107 3.19 12.45 13.61
N ASP A 108 2.53 11.94 14.64
CA ASP A 108 2.92 10.71 15.33
C ASP A 108 2.23 9.45 14.80
N PHE A 109 1.27 9.58 13.88
CA PHE A 109 0.54 8.44 13.31
C PHE A 109 1.50 7.57 12.51
N ASP A 110 1.23 6.26 12.48
CA ASP A 110 2.06 5.31 11.73
C ASP A 110 1.70 5.29 10.25
N ALA A 111 0.40 5.36 9.95
CA ALA A 111 -0.12 5.51 8.61
C ALA A 111 -1.49 6.21 8.60
N LEU A 112 -1.97 6.54 7.39
CA LEU A 112 -3.28 7.11 7.12
C LEU A 112 -3.82 6.61 5.78
N GLY A 113 -5.02 6.06 5.80
CA GLY A 113 -5.92 6.02 4.65
C GLY A 113 -6.36 7.44 4.26
N TRP A 114 -6.32 7.75 2.96
CA TRP A 114 -6.70 9.08 2.45
C TRP A 114 -7.42 9.01 1.12
N LYS A 115 -8.51 9.77 0.99
CA LYS A 115 -9.31 9.85 -0.24
C LYS A 115 -9.11 11.21 -0.90
N LYS A 116 -8.65 11.23 -2.15
CA LYS A 116 -8.47 12.47 -2.92
C LYS A 116 -8.75 12.26 -4.40
N GLY A 117 -9.67 13.03 -4.96
CA GLY A 117 -9.97 13.04 -6.40
C GLY A 117 -10.45 11.69 -6.93
N GLY A 118 -11.30 10.98 -6.17
CA GLY A 118 -11.81 9.66 -6.56
C GLY A 118 -10.77 8.55 -6.61
N ARG A 119 -9.70 8.69 -5.81
CA ARG A 119 -8.63 7.70 -5.62
C ARG A 119 -8.29 7.60 -4.14
N LEU A 120 -7.97 6.39 -3.72
CA LEU A 120 -7.49 6.07 -2.37
C LEU A 120 -5.97 6.08 -2.32
N TYR A 121 -5.44 6.49 -1.17
CA TYR A 121 -4.03 6.54 -0.85
C TYR A 121 -3.83 5.91 0.53
N ILE A 122 -2.68 5.28 0.72
CA ILE A 122 -2.17 4.93 2.05
C ILE A 122 -0.84 5.66 2.20
N PHE A 123 -0.79 6.57 3.17
CA PHE A 123 0.43 7.29 3.51
C PHE A 123 1.04 6.66 4.74
N ILE A 124 2.32 6.26 4.65
CA ILE A 124 3.05 5.69 5.78
C ILE A 124 4.06 6.73 6.27
N ASN A 125 4.18 6.84 7.59
CA ASN A 125 5.11 7.78 8.20
C ASN A 125 6.57 7.39 7.84
N PRO A 126 7.42 8.35 7.39
CA PRO A 126 8.81 8.09 7.04
C PRO A 126 9.66 7.47 8.15
N LYS A 127 9.23 7.57 9.42
CA LYS A 127 9.89 6.89 10.56
C LYS A 127 9.95 5.36 10.40
N HIS A 128 9.16 4.80 9.48
CA HIS A 128 9.07 3.36 9.19
C HIS A 128 9.79 2.92 7.91
N LYS A 129 10.60 3.79 7.28
CA LYS A 129 11.31 3.44 6.03
C LYS A 129 12.27 2.26 6.16
N ASP A 130 12.85 2.09 7.33
CA ASP A 130 13.81 1.02 7.62
C ASP A 130 13.14 -0.23 8.21
N ALA A 131 11.80 -0.25 8.31
CA ALA A 131 11.07 -1.42 8.75
C ALA A 131 11.19 -2.54 7.71
N PRO A 132 11.24 -3.82 8.14
CA PRO A 132 11.19 -4.94 7.22
C PRO A 132 9.84 -4.96 6.48
N PRO A 133 9.81 -5.47 5.23
CA PRO A 133 8.59 -5.47 4.43
C PRO A 133 7.45 -6.28 5.07
N GLY A 134 7.77 -7.26 5.93
CA GLY A 134 6.76 -8.00 6.69
C GLY A 134 5.97 -7.13 7.67
N ALA A 135 6.64 -6.21 8.37
CA ALA A 135 5.97 -5.28 9.27
C ALA A 135 5.12 -4.26 8.48
N ILE A 136 5.61 -3.80 7.32
CA ILE A 136 4.84 -2.96 6.40
C ILE A 136 3.62 -3.71 5.85
N ALA A 137 3.73 -5.01 5.57
CA ALA A 137 2.61 -5.81 5.10
C ALA A 137 1.50 -5.90 6.14
N ALA A 138 1.84 -6.14 7.42
CA ALA A 138 0.88 -6.10 8.52
C ALA A 138 0.16 -4.74 8.59
N LEU A 139 0.90 -3.63 8.56
CA LEU A 139 0.33 -2.28 8.53
C LEU A 139 -0.56 -2.03 7.31
N LEU A 140 -0.17 -2.49 6.13
CA LEU A 140 -1.01 -2.38 4.92
C LEU A 140 -2.30 -3.21 5.04
N SER A 141 -2.28 -4.31 5.78
CA SER A 141 -3.47 -5.14 5.98
C SER A 141 -4.56 -4.41 6.77
N HIS A 142 -4.14 -3.55 7.72
CA HIS A 142 -4.98 -2.62 8.46
C HIS A 142 -5.53 -1.53 7.53
N GLU A 143 -4.65 -0.74 6.94
CA GLU A 143 -5.02 0.49 6.24
C GLU A 143 -5.92 0.24 5.01
N ALA A 144 -5.86 -0.97 4.43
CA ALA A 144 -6.72 -1.36 3.33
C ALA A 144 -8.22 -1.48 3.68
N LEU A 145 -8.55 -1.51 4.98
CA LEU A 145 -9.93 -1.59 5.47
C LEU A 145 -10.63 -0.22 5.42
N HIS A 146 -9.87 0.86 5.59
CA HIS A 146 -10.37 2.24 5.56
C HIS A 146 -10.54 2.72 4.10
N GLN A 147 -11.69 2.39 3.50
CA GLN A 147 -11.95 2.69 2.08
C GLN A 147 -12.87 3.89 1.83
N ASP A 148 -13.51 4.41 2.87
CA ASP A 148 -14.40 5.56 2.82
C ASP A 148 -14.06 6.61 3.88
N GLU A 149 -14.99 7.53 4.13
CA GLU A 149 -14.83 8.64 5.06
C GLU A 149 -15.31 8.33 6.49
N TYR A 150 -15.88 7.15 6.71
CA TYR A 150 -16.29 6.71 8.03
C TYR A 150 -15.11 6.08 8.77
N ASN A 151 -15.18 6.16 10.10
CA ASN A 151 -14.29 5.41 10.97
C ASN A 151 -15.03 5.19 12.29
N SER A 152 -14.79 4.06 12.95
CA SER A 152 -15.42 3.70 14.21
C SER A 152 -14.52 2.85 15.09
N ILE A 153 -14.88 2.75 16.37
CA ILE A 153 -14.18 1.88 17.31
C ILE A 153 -14.23 0.41 16.86
N ALA A 154 -15.35 -0.04 16.28
CA ALA A 154 -15.48 -1.40 15.75
C ALA A 154 -14.54 -1.63 14.56
N GLU A 155 -14.47 -0.67 13.63
CA GLU A 155 -13.60 -0.72 12.46
C GLU A 155 -12.12 -0.76 12.84
N GLU A 156 -11.66 0.16 13.69
CA GLU A 156 -10.28 0.15 14.22
C GLU A 156 -9.98 -1.14 14.99
N THR A 157 -10.93 -1.67 15.77
CA THR A 157 -10.76 -2.95 16.46
C THR A 157 -10.54 -4.09 15.47
N TYR A 158 -11.31 -4.13 14.38
CA TYR A 158 -11.14 -5.13 13.34
C TYR A 158 -9.81 -4.95 12.62
N ALA A 159 -9.44 -3.72 12.27
CA ALA A 159 -8.21 -3.41 11.55
C ALA A 159 -6.95 -3.77 12.35
N TRP A 160 -6.89 -3.39 13.63
CA TRP A 160 -5.79 -3.79 14.53
C TRP A 160 -5.74 -5.30 14.74
N THR A 161 -6.88 -5.98 14.71
CA THR A 161 -6.93 -7.45 14.86
C THR A 161 -6.45 -8.15 13.58
N MET A 162 -6.84 -7.66 12.41
CA MET A 162 -6.35 -8.13 11.11
C MET A 162 -4.83 -7.99 11.04
N GLU A 163 -4.33 -6.82 11.43
CA GLU A 163 -2.90 -6.50 11.48
C GLU A 163 -2.13 -7.44 12.40
N ALA A 164 -2.61 -7.66 13.62
CA ALA A 164 -1.99 -8.59 14.55
C ALA A 164 -1.98 -10.03 14.01
N SER A 165 -3.08 -10.47 13.39
CA SER A 165 -3.20 -11.80 12.79
C SER A 165 -2.23 -11.98 11.63
N VAL A 166 -2.15 -10.99 10.73
CA VAL A 166 -1.23 -11.02 9.59
C VAL A 166 0.21 -11.00 10.05
N TRP A 167 0.54 -10.22 11.09
CA TRP A 167 1.89 -10.22 11.65
C TRP A 167 2.29 -11.59 12.21
N CYS A 168 1.39 -12.30 12.91
CA CYS A 168 1.64 -13.68 13.34
C CYS A 168 1.97 -14.59 12.15
N GLU A 169 1.14 -14.59 11.11
CA GLU A 169 1.35 -15.45 9.92
C GLU A 169 2.62 -15.08 9.15
N ILE A 170 2.97 -13.79 9.10
CA ILE A 170 4.22 -13.33 8.50
C ILE A 170 5.41 -13.86 9.28
N LEU A 171 5.37 -13.84 10.62
CA LEU A 171 6.46 -14.37 11.44
C LEU A 171 6.58 -15.89 11.35
N ASP A 172 5.49 -16.60 11.13
CA ASP A 172 5.52 -18.05 10.89
C ASP A 172 6.20 -18.39 9.55
N MET A 173 6.02 -17.54 8.53
CA MET A 173 6.63 -17.73 7.20
C MET A 173 8.03 -17.13 7.05
N TYR A 174 8.30 -16.01 7.72
CA TYR A 174 9.49 -15.16 7.57
C TYR A 174 9.94 -14.63 8.94
N PRO A 175 10.40 -15.51 9.85
CA PRO A 175 10.76 -15.14 11.23
C PRO A 175 11.83 -14.06 11.33
N GLU A 176 12.72 -13.95 10.34
CA GLU A 176 13.75 -12.91 10.23
C GLU A 176 13.17 -11.50 10.16
N SER A 177 11.88 -11.35 9.80
CA SER A 177 11.17 -10.06 9.83
C SER A 177 11.13 -9.45 11.24
N ASN A 178 11.40 -10.23 12.29
CA ASN A 178 11.42 -9.76 13.67
C ASN A 178 12.82 -9.34 14.19
N GLU A 179 13.88 -9.49 13.40
CA GLU A 179 15.26 -9.31 13.90
C GLU A 179 15.66 -7.84 14.05
N ASN A 180 15.11 -6.94 13.23
CA ASN A 180 15.36 -5.50 13.31
C ASN A 180 14.20 -4.78 14.02
N LEU A 181 14.38 -4.48 15.32
CA LEU A 181 13.38 -3.83 16.18
C LEU A 181 13.15 -2.35 15.86
N SER A 182 12.78 -2.07 14.61
CA SER A 182 12.29 -0.76 14.16
C SER A 182 11.02 -0.33 14.94
N PRO A 183 10.67 0.96 14.92
CA PRO A 183 9.42 1.44 15.55
C PRO A 183 8.19 0.64 15.11
N LEU A 184 8.09 0.29 13.83
CA LEU A 184 6.98 -0.52 13.32
C LEU A 184 7.00 -1.95 13.86
N VAL A 185 8.16 -2.63 13.85
CA VAL A 185 8.27 -4.00 14.40
C VAL A 185 7.90 -4.04 15.89
N ASN A 186 8.28 -3.03 16.66
CA ASN A 186 7.89 -2.93 18.07
C ASN A 186 6.37 -2.77 18.25
N ARG A 187 5.73 -1.98 17.38
CA ARG A 187 4.28 -1.83 17.33
C ARG A 187 3.60 -3.15 16.95
N GLU A 188 4.04 -3.81 15.89
CA GLU A 188 3.49 -5.10 15.46
C GLU A 188 3.61 -6.17 16.55
N ASN A 189 4.76 -6.23 17.22
CA ASN A 189 4.98 -7.11 18.37
C ASN A 189 4.09 -6.77 19.56
N THR A 190 3.71 -5.51 19.73
CA THR A 190 2.75 -5.09 20.77
C THR A 190 1.35 -5.59 20.44
N LEU A 191 0.91 -5.45 19.19
CA LEU A 191 -0.38 -5.98 18.72
C LEU A 191 -0.44 -7.51 18.82
N LYS A 192 0.61 -8.21 18.37
CA LYS A 192 0.73 -9.67 18.52
C LYS A 192 0.59 -10.12 19.97
N LYS A 193 1.29 -9.49 20.92
CA LYS A 193 1.17 -9.81 22.35
C LYS A 193 -0.26 -9.65 22.86
N LEU A 194 -0.98 -8.60 22.43
CA LEU A 194 -2.38 -8.39 22.80
C LEU A 194 -3.29 -9.48 22.21
N PHE A 195 -3.05 -9.85 20.95
CA PHE A 195 -3.80 -10.87 20.23
C PHE A 195 -3.61 -12.26 20.87
N GLU A 196 -2.36 -12.67 21.12
CA GLU A 196 -2.03 -13.93 21.79
C GLU A 196 -2.57 -13.98 23.22
N LYS A 197 -2.43 -12.89 23.99
CA LYS A 197 -3.03 -12.78 25.33
C LYS A 197 -4.55 -12.90 25.30
N GLY A 198 -5.17 -12.47 24.20
CA GLY A 198 -6.59 -12.63 23.91
C GLY A 198 -6.99 -14.02 23.46
N ASN A 199 -6.07 -14.99 23.42
CA ASN A 199 -6.27 -16.30 22.78
C ASN A 199 -6.71 -16.14 21.32
N TYR A 200 -5.98 -15.31 20.57
CA TYR A 200 -6.23 -15.00 19.16
C TYR A 200 -7.63 -14.40 18.93
N SER A 201 -8.08 -13.55 19.86
CA SER A 201 -9.32 -12.76 19.74
C SER A 201 -9.04 -11.26 19.91
N ASN A 202 -10.00 -10.43 19.51
CA ASN A 202 -9.90 -8.97 19.60
C ASN A 202 -10.01 -8.43 21.05
N LYS A 203 -10.18 -9.28 22.08
CA LYS A 203 -10.53 -8.87 23.45
C LYS A 203 -9.65 -7.78 24.05
N TYR A 204 -8.33 -7.88 23.90
CA TYR A 204 -7.39 -6.88 24.44
C TYR A 204 -7.05 -5.77 23.43
N ILE A 205 -7.17 -6.07 22.14
CA ILE A 205 -7.04 -5.08 21.07
C ILE A 205 -8.17 -4.04 21.19
N ARG A 206 -9.43 -4.49 21.30
CA ARG A 206 -10.61 -3.63 21.49
C ARG A 206 -10.44 -2.69 22.68
N LYS A 207 -9.95 -3.20 23.82
CA LYS A 207 -9.67 -2.38 25.00
C LYS A 207 -8.63 -1.29 24.72
N THR A 208 -7.58 -1.65 23.98
CA THR A 208 -6.51 -0.73 23.61
C THR A 208 -7.03 0.35 22.67
N VAL A 209 -7.78 -0.02 21.63
CA VAL A 209 -8.45 0.90 20.70
C VAL A 209 -9.38 1.86 21.44
N GLN A 210 -10.23 1.35 22.34
CA GLN A 210 -11.15 2.18 23.14
C GLN A 210 -10.43 3.17 24.07
N SER A 211 -9.21 2.85 24.52
CA SER A 211 -8.39 3.73 25.37
C SER A 211 -7.44 4.65 24.58
N ASN A 212 -7.39 4.53 23.26
CA ASN A 212 -6.49 5.33 22.44
C ASN A 212 -7.05 6.75 22.28
N GLU A 213 -6.33 7.75 22.78
CA GLU A 213 -6.74 9.16 22.67
C GLU A 213 -6.92 9.61 21.21
N GLY A 214 -6.20 9.01 20.25
CA GLY A 214 -6.36 9.29 18.82
C GLY A 214 -7.73 8.88 18.25
N TYR A 215 -8.45 7.98 18.91
CA TYR A 215 -9.78 7.50 18.52
C TYR A 215 -10.90 8.08 19.39
N LYS A 216 -10.55 9.03 20.26
CA LYS A 216 -11.53 9.68 21.14
C LYS A 216 -12.56 10.44 20.31
N GLY A 217 -13.83 10.10 20.52
CA GLY A 217 -14.95 10.70 19.81
C GLY A 217 -15.36 9.98 18.53
N LEU A 218 -14.68 8.88 18.15
CA LEU A 218 -15.21 7.99 17.10
C LEU A 218 -16.54 7.36 17.54
N PRO A 219 -17.50 7.17 16.60
CA PRO A 219 -18.70 6.39 16.88
C PRO A 219 -18.36 4.94 17.21
N ALA A 220 -19.30 4.23 17.84
CA ALA A 220 -19.11 2.82 18.19
C ALA A 220 -18.96 1.92 16.95
N THR A 221 -19.74 2.20 15.90
CA THR A 221 -19.79 1.45 14.65
C THR A 221 -19.80 2.39 13.43
N SER A 222 -19.43 1.84 12.28
CA SER A 222 -19.46 2.45 10.95
C SER A 222 -20.08 1.46 9.96
N PRO A 223 -20.52 1.90 8.77
CA PRO A 223 -21.07 1.01 7.75
C PRO A 223 -20.14 -0.18 7.44
N GLY A 224 -20.66 -1.41 7.54
CA GLY A 224 -19.89 -2.64 7.34
C GLY A 224 -19.16 -3.18 8.57
N PHE A 225 -19.22 -2.46 9.70
CA PHE A 225 -18.61 -2.84 10.98
C PHE A 225 -19.61 -2.79 12.15
N GLU A 226 -20.87 -3.15 11.90
CA GLU A 226 -21.96 -3.06 12.89
C GLU A 226 -21.96 -4.18 13.93
N ASP A 227 -21.48 -5.38 13.57
CA ASP A 227 -21.65 -6.62 14.35
C ASP A 227 -20.36 -7.14 15.04
N LEU A 228 -19.47 -6.23 15.47
CA LEU A 228 -18.13 -6.54 16.00
C LEU A 228 -17.96 -6.54 17.54
#